data_AF-A0A9R0P278-F1
#
_entry.id   AF-A0A9R0P278-F1
#
_cell.length_a   1.000
_cell.length_b   1.000
_cell.length_c   1.000
_cell.angle_alpha   90.00
_cell.angle_beta   90.00
_cell.angle_gamma   90.00
#
_symmetry.space_group_name_H-M   'P 1'
#
loop_
_entity.id
_entity.type
_entity.pdbx_description
1 polymer ?
#
loop_
_entity_poly.entity_id
_entity_poly.type
_entity_poly.pdbx_seq_one_letter_code
_entity_poly.pdbx_strand_id
1 'polypeptide(L)' 'MTGPEHYKIAEKLIAGGIQRVTPWGDTDWVAPTPEVVARAQVHATLALAAATASGAWAEMSNDESRSWDQAIGVER' A
#
# COMPACT_ATOMS: atom_id res chain seq x y z
N MET A 1 11.58 -10.42 -0.78
CA MET A 1 10.57 -9.37 -1.02
C MET A 1 9.51 -9.55 0.04
N THR A 2 9.35 -8.57 0.93
CA THR A 2 8.57 -8.72 2.17
C THR A 2 7.20 -8.05 2.06
N GLY A 3 6.30 -8.33 3.01
CA GLY A 3 4.95 -7.76 3.06
C GLY A 3 4.88 -6.21 3.13
N PRO A 4 5.77 -5.51 3.86
CA PRO A 4 5.78 -4.05 3.96
C PRO A 4 5.88 -3.31 2.62
N GLU A 5 6.66 -3.83 1.66
CA GLU A 5 6.81 -3.21 0.34
C GLU A 5 5.53 -3.32 -0.47
N HIS A 6 4.84 -4.46 -0.39
CA HIS A 6 3.54 -4.64 -1.02
C HIS A 6 2.51 -3.67 -0.43
N TYR A 7 2.52 -3.47 0.88
CA TYR A 7 1.67 -2.47 1.53
C TYR A 7 1.92 -1.06 0.97
N LYS A 8 3.18 -0.60 0.92
CA LYS A 8 3.52 0.73 0.39
C LYS A 8 3.17 0.91 -1.09
N ILE A 9 3.32 -0.14 -1.90
CA ILE A 9 2.92 -0.07 -3.31
C ILE A 9 1.40 0.05 -3.43
N ALA A 10 0.64 -0.72 -2.65
CA ALA A 10 -0.83 -0.61 -2.64
C ALA A 10 -1.30 0.80 -2.25
N GLU A 11 -0.70 1.40 -1.21
CA GLU A 11 -0.99 2.77 -0.80
C GLU A 11 -0.72 3.78 -1.93
N LYS A 12 0.46 3.68 -2.56
CA LYS A 12 0.82 4.59 -3.67
C LYS A 12 -0.13 4.47 -4.86
N LEU A 13 -0.56 3.26 -5.19
CA LEU A 13 -1.48 3.02 -6.32
C LEU A 13 -2.87 3.60 -6.05
N ILE A 14 -3.38 3.47 -4.83
CA ILE A 14 -4.69 4.04 -4.45
C ILE A 14 -4.61 5.56 -4.29
N ALA A 15 -3.52 6.07 -3.71
CA ALA A 15 -3.29 7.50 -3.55
C ALA A 15 -2.98 8.22 -4.88
N GLY A 16 -2.53 7.48 -5.90
CA GLY A 16 -2.15 7.99 -7.22
C GLY A 16 -3.30 8.48 -8.12
N GLY A 17 -4.48 8.76 -7.56
CA GLY A 17 -5.52 9.51 -8.26
C GLY A 17 -4.93 10.80 -8.83
N ILE A 18 -5.23 11.10 -10.09
CA ILE A 18 -4.58 12.20 -10.80
C ILE A 18 -5.46 13.44 -10.66
N GLN A 19 -4.87 14.54 -10.21
CA GLN A 19 -5.50 15.85 -10.31
C GLN A 19 -5.38 16.32 -11.76
N ARG A 20 -6.49 16.36 -12.49
CA ARG A 20 -6.57 16.78 -13.88
C ARG A 20 -6.99 18.23 -13.93
N VAL A 21 -6.21 19.07 -14.61
CA VAL A 21 -6.64 20.44 -14.94
C VAL A 21 -7.63 20.36 -16.10
N THR A 22 -8.82 20.93 -15.92
CA THR A 22 -9.86 21.01 -16.94
C THR A 22 -9.50 22.09 -17.97
N PRO A 23 -10.12 22.10 -19.16
CA PRO A 23 -9.92 23.16 -20.15
C PRO A 23 -10.26 24.58 -19.65
N TRP A 24 -10.99 24.70 -18.54
CA TRP A 24 -11.39 25.96 -17.94
C TRP A 24 -10.50 26.41 -16.77
N GLY A 25 -9.46 25.63 -16.43
CA GLY A 25 -8.50 25.95 -15.38
C GLY A 25 -8.84 25.38 -14.00
N ASP A 26 -9.99 24.72 -13.85
CA ASP A 26 -10.35 24.03 -12.61
C ASP A 26 -9.57 22.73 -12.45
N THR A 27 -9.43 22.23 -11.22
CA THR A 27 -8.82 20.93 -10.95
C THR A 27 -9.88 19.91 -10.57
N ASP A 28 -9.98 18.84 -11.35
CA ASP A 28 -10.82 17.68 -11.04
C ASP A 28 -9.97 16.53 -10.52
N TRP A 29 -10.47 15.84 -9.50
CA TRP A 29 -9.87 14.61 -9.04
C TRP A 29 -10.36 13.44 -9.88
N VAL A 30 -9.44 12.76 -10.56
CA VAL A 30 -9.74 11.58 -11.35
C VAL A 30 -9.42 10.34 -10.53
N ALA A 31 -10.45 9.55 -10.25
CA ALA A 31 -10.32 8.28 -9.56
C ALA A 31 -9.36 7.34 -10.31
N PRO A 32 -8.58 6.50 -9.60
CA PRO A 32 -7.73 5.49 -10.22
C PRO A 32 -8.54 4.58 -11.16
N THR A 33 -7.92 4.14 -12.26
CA THR A 33 -8.58 3.21 -13.18
C THR A 33 -8.86 1.86 -12.49
N PRO A 34 -9.85 1.08 -12.94
CA PRO A 34 -10.11 -0.26 -12.39
C PRO A 34 -8.87 -1.17 -12.38
N GLU A 35 -7.98 -1.04 -13.37
CA GLU A 35 -6.72 -1.79 -13.42
C GLU A 35 -5.74 -1.37 -12.32
N VAL A 36 -5.66 -0.07 -12.00
CA VAL A 36 -4.84 0.43 -10.88
C VAL A 36 -5.41 -0.06 -9.55
N VAL A 37 -6.73 -0.04 -9.39
CA VAL A 37 -7.42 -0.58 -8.21
C VAL A 37 -7.14 -2.08 -8.06
N ALA A 38 -7.27 -2.86 -9.14
CA ALA A 38 -7.01 -4.30 -9.11
C ALA A 38 -5.54 -4.61 -8.73
N ARG A 39 -4.58 -3.86 -9.27
CA ARG A 39 -3.16 -4.00 -8.87
C ARG A 39 -2.95 -3.66 -7.41
N ALA A 40 -3.53 -2.58 -6.92
CA ALA A 40 -3.44 -2.21 -5.50
C ALA A 40 -4.02 -3.30 -4.60
N GLN A 41 -5.14 -3.91 -4.98
CA GLN A 41 -5.76 -5.02 -4.25
C GLN A 41 -4.88 -6.27 -4.20
N VAL A 42 -4.20 -6.63 -5.30
CA VAL A 42 -3.24 -7.74 -5.30
C VAL A 42 -2.09 -7.47 -4.32
N HIS A 43 -1.51 -6.28 -4.37
CA HIS A 43 -0.46 -5.88 -3.43
C HIS A 43 -0.95 -5.89 -1.97
N ALA A 44 -2.12 -5.33 -1.69
CA ALA A 44 -2.72 -5.35 -0.35
C ALA A 44 -2.97 -6.79 0.15
N THR A 45 -3.41 -7.70 -0.73
CA THR A 45 -3.63 -9.11 -0.40
C THR A 45 -2.32 -9.83 -0.07
N LEU A 46 -1.25 -9.59 -0.86
CA LEU A 46 0.07 -10.15 -0.58
C LEU A 46 0.65 -9.60 0.74
N ALA A 47 0.46 -8.32 1.01
CA ALA A 47 0.85 -7.71 2.28
C ALA A 47 0.10 -8.34 3.46
N LEU A 48 -1.22 -8.54 3.34
CA LEU A 48 -2.03 -9.20 4.35
C LEU A 48 -1.61 -10.66 4.59
N ALA A 49 -1.37 -11.41 3.51
CA ALA A 49 -0.91 -12.79 3.61
C ALA A 49 0.45 -12.88 4.33
N ALA A 50 1.38 -11.98 4.00
CA ALA A 50 2.68 -11.90 4.67
C ALA A 50 2.51 -11.55 6.16
N ALA A 51 1.74 -10.52 6.51
CA ALA A 51 1.49 -10.15 7.91
C ALA A 51 0.83 -11.29 8.70
N THR A 52 -0.11 -11.99 8.08
CA THR A 52 -0.79 -13.15 8.70
C THR A 52 0.19 -14.30 8.91
N ALA A 53 1.05 -14.61 7.93
CA ALA A 53 2.08 -15.62 8.09
C ALA A 53 3.07 -15.23 9.19
N SER A 54 3.60 -14.01 9.19
CA SER A 54 4.57 -13.59 10.22
C SER A 54 3.95 -13.57 11.63
N GLY A 55 2.68 -13.16 11.75
CA GLY A 55 1.94 -13.12 13.02
C GLY A 55 1.49 -14.50 13.53
N ALA A 56 1.04 -15.40 12.65
CA ALA A 56 0.59 -16.74 13.02
C ALA A 56 1.75 -17.64 13.48
N TRP A 57 2.98 -17.34 13.08
CA TRP A 57 4.16 -18.14 13.42
C TRP A 57 4.92 -17.58 14.63
N ALA A 58 4.52 -16.43 15.20
CA ALA A 58 5.25 -15.74 16.28
C ALA A 58 6.76 -15.55 16.01
N GLU A 59 7.16 -15.64 14.74
CA GLU A 59 8.54 -15.73 14.27
C GLU A 59 9.00 -14.46 13.52
N MET A 60 8.24 -13.37 13.65
CA MET A 60 8.65 -12.10 13.05
C MET A 60 9.93 -11.62 13.71
N SER A 61 11.01 -11.58 12.94
CA SER A 61 12.29 -11.03 13.42
C SER A 61 12.14 -9.55 13.81
N ASN A 62 13.02 -9.05 14.68
CA ASN A 62 13.02 -7.62 15.05
C ASN A 62 13.19 -6.69 13.83
N ASP A 63 13.90 -7.13 12.79
CA ASP A 63 14.10 -6.36 11.57
C ASP A 63 12.81 -6.29 10.75
N GLU A 64 12.10 -7.42 10.65
CA GLU A 64 10.80 -7.49 9.98
C GLU A 64 9.72 -6.71 10.75
N SER A 65 9.72 -6.77 12.09
CA SER A 65 8.80 -5.95 12.90
C SER A 65 9.04 -4.46 12.68
N ARG A 66 10.30 -4.02 12.63
CA ARG A 66 10.65 -2.61 12.36
C ARG A 66 10.27 -2.16 10.95
N SER A 67 10.42 -3.03 9.95
CA SER A 67 10.01 -2.69 8.58
C SER A 67 8.49 -2.57 8.45
N TRP A 68 7.72 -3.38 9.19
CA TRP A 68 6.28 -3.20 9.34
C TRP A 68 5.93 -1.89 10.03
N ASP A 69 6.50 -1.59 11.20
CA ASP A 69 6.25 -0.34 11.93
C ASP A 69 6.49 0.89 11.03
N GLN A 70 7.62 0.90 10.30
CA GLN A 70 7.95 1.97 9.34
C GLN A 70 6.92 2.06 8.21
N ALA A 71 6.46 0.92 7.69
CA ALA A 71 5.50 0.91 6.60
C ALA A 71 4.14 1.45 7.05
N ILE A 72 3.66 1.10 8.24
CA ILE A 72 2.34 1.57 8.72
C ILE A 72 2.41 2.92 9.46
N GLY A 73 3.60 3.47 9.68
CA GLY A 73 3.80 4.78 10.30
C GLY A 73 3.65 4.79 11.82
N VAL A 74 4.00 3.69 12.50
CA VAL A 74 4.04 3.65 13.97
C VAL A 74 5.37 4.23 14.45
N GLU A 75 5.32 5.33 15.19
CA GLU A 75 6.47 5.83 15.96
C GLU A 75 6.55 5.07 17.30
N ARG A 76 7.71 4.48 17.61
CA ARG A 76 8.00 3.83 18.90
C ARG A 76 8.89 4.71 19.76
#